data_AF-A0A085LME8-F1
#
_entry.id   AF-A0A085LME8-F1
#
_cell.length_a   1.000
_cell.length_b   1.000
_cell.length_c   1.000
_cell.angle_alpha   90.00
_cell.angle_beta   90.00
_cell.angle_gamma   90.00
#
_symmetry.space_group_name_H-M   'P 1'
#
loop_
_entity.id
_entity.type
_entity.pdbx_description
1 polymer ?
#
loop_
_entity_poly.entity_id
_entity_poly.type
_entity_poly.pdbx_seq_one_letter_code
_entity_poly.pdbx_strand_id
1 'polypeptide(L)' 'MEIEQHRRLPFLDTLPIRKETNMSRQVYRKPTNTDHFVHYMSNHPLGVKRGLMIGLVDRAYHMCDPQFLDRKL' A
#
# COMPACT_ATOMS: atom_id res chain seq x y z
N MET A 1 17.07 2.15 -9.03
CA MET A 1 16.68 3.35 -8.26
C MET A 1 15.28 3.73 -8.70
N GLU A 2 14.39 4.10 -7.77
CA GLU A 2 13.03 4.56 -8.12
C GLU A 2 13.12 5.95 -8.78
N ILE A 3 12.28 6.23 -9.79
CA ILE A 3 12.33 7.46 -10.59
C ILE A 3 10.97 8.15 -10.54
N GLU A 4 10.96 9.45 -10.23
CA GLU A 4 9.74 10.26 -10.25
C GLU A 4 9.31 10.54 -11.69
N GLN A 5 8.03 10.30 -11.97
CA GLN A 5 7.41 10.56 -13.28
C GLN A 5 6.08 11.26 -13.06
N HIS A 6 5.81 12.37 -13.76
CA HIS A 6 4.55 13.12 -13.64
C HIS A 6 4.19 13.48 -12.18
N ARG A 7 5.19 13.93 -11.40
CA ARG A 7 5.05 14.25 -9.96
C ARG A 7 4.70 13.05 -9.06
N ARG A 8 4.88 11.82 -9.53
CA ARG A 8 4.57 10.59 -8.82
C ARG A 8 5.82 9.73 -8.71
N LEU A 9 6.13 9.27 -7.51
CA LEU A 9 7.26 8.39 -7.26
C LEU A 9 6.73 7.04 -6.73
N PRO A 10 6.71 5.98 -7.55
CA PRO A 10 6.39 4.64 -7.06
C PRO A 10 7.41 4.21 -6.00
N PHE A 11 7.00 4.01 -4.75
CA PHE A 11 7.92 3.60 -3.68
C PHE A 11 7.27 2.60 -2.74
N LEU A 12 7.75 1.35 -2.77
CA LEU A 12 7.17 0.23 -2.02
C LEU A 12 5.64 0.12 -2.26
N ASP A 13 4.85 0.18 -1.19
CA ASP A 13 3.38 0.10 -1.17
C ASP A 13 2.71 1.49 -1.24
N THR A 14 3.50 2.54 -1.48
CA THR A 14 3.04 3.93 -1.49
C THR A 14 3.39 4.63 -2.80
N LEU A 15 2.56 5.62 -3.14
CA LEU A 15 2.75 6.55 -4.23
C LEU A 15 2.79 7.96 -3.63
N PRO A 16 3.97 8.43 -3.20
CA PRO A 16 4.21 9.84 -3.02
C PRO A 16 3.86 10.64 -4.28
N ILE A 17 3.03 11.66 -4.12
CA ILE A 17 2.58 12.57 -5.18
C ILE A 17 2.94 13.99 -4.76
N ARG A 18 3.82 14.63 -5.50
CA ARG A 18 4.26 16.00 -5.25
C ARG A 18 3.17 17.00 -5.66
N LYS A 19 2.77 17.85 -4.71
CA LYS A 19 1.92 19.03 -4.93
C LYS A 19 2.81 20.28 -4.89
N GLU A 20 2.24 21.46 -5.11
CA GLU A 20 3.01 22.72 -5.17
C GLU A 20 3.63 23.09 -3.82
N THR A 21 2.89 22.88 -2.73
CA THR A 21 3.30 23.31 -1.38
C THR A 21 3.49 22.15 -0.41
N ASN A 22 3.03 20.95 -0.76
CA ASN A 22 3.13 19.77 0.08
C ASN A 22 3.25 18.49 -0.77
N MET A 23 3.14 17.35 -0.10
CA MET A 23 3.14 16.03 -0.72
C MET A 23 1.90 15.28 -0.23
N SER A 24 1.36 14.47 -1.11
CA SER A 24 0.27 13.55 -0.78
C SER A 24 0.71 12.12 -0.98
N ARG A 25 0.07 11.18 -0.28
CA ARG A 25 0.44 9.77 -0.30
C ARG A 25 -0.77 8.91 -0.59
N GLN A 26 -0.62 8.01 -1.53
CA GLN A 26 -1.66 7.06 -1.94
C GLN A 26 -1.12 5.63 -1.90
N VAL A 27 -1.98 4.63 -1.71
CA VAL A 27 -1.59 3.21 -1.84
C VAL A 27 -1.15 2.92 -3.27
N TYR A 28 0.02 2.31 -3.41
CA TYR A 28 0.54 1.84 -4.69
C TYR A 28 0.63 0.32 -4.72
N ARG A 29 0.16 -0.28 -5.81
CA ARG A 29 0.47 -1.68 -6.14
C ARG A 29 1.44 -1.67 -7.31
N LYS A 30 2.65 -2.18 -7.09
CA LYS A 30 3.62 -2.39 -8.18
C LYS A 30 2.98 -3.29 -9.25
N PRO A 31 3.28 -3.09 -10.55
CA PRO A 31 2.75 -3.95 -11.62
C PRO A 31 3.11 -5.43 -11.47
N THR A 32 4.17 -5.73 -10.72
CA THR A 32 4.60 -7.09 -10.38
C THR A 32 3.89 -7.68 -9.16
N ASN A 33 3.03 -6.92 -8.49
CA ASN A 33 2.25 -7.42 -7.37
C ASN A 33 1.18 -8.39 -7.90
N THR A 34 1.25 -9.65 -7.48
CA THR A 34 0.33 -10.71 -7.86
C THR A 34 -0.92 -10.76 -6.98
N ASP A 35 -1.01 -9.89 -5.96
CA ASP A 35 -2.00 -9.95 -4.88
C ASP A 35 -2.04 -11.32 -4.16
N HIS A 36 -1.00 -12.13 -4.31
CA HIS A 36 -0.86 -13.42 -3.62
C HIS A 36 -0.17 -13.23 -2.28
N PHE A 37 -0.90 -13.50 -1.22
CA PHE A 37 -0.36 -13.58 0.14
C PHE A 37 -0.38 -15.02 0.66
N VAL A 38 -0.50 -15.19 1.98
CA VAL A 38 -0.59 -16.50 2.62
C VAL A 38 -1.93 -17.14 2.31
N HIS A 39 -1.90 -18.30 1.64
CA HIS A 39 -3.10 -19.09 1.37
C HIS A 39 -3.81 -19.47 2.68
N TYR A 40 -5.14 -19.36 2.75
CA TYR A 40 -5.87 -19.59 3.99
C TYR A 40 -5.71 -21.03 4.52
N MET A 41 -5.58 -22.04 3.65
CA MET A 41 -5.37 -23.44 4.07
C MET A 41 -3.90 -23.84 4.24
N SER A 42 -2.96 -22.90 4.13
CA SER A 42 -1.56 -23.19 4.46
C SER A 42 -1.39 -23.53 5.94
N ASN A 43 -0.34 -24.30 6.28
CA ASN A 43 0.02 -24.65 7.66
C ASN A 43 0.63 -23.47 8.46
N HIS A 44 0.13 -22.25 8.24
CA HIS A 44 0.48 -21.07 9.03
C HIS A 44 -0.57 -20.85 10.14
N PRO A 45 -0.15 -20.44 11.35
CA PRO A 45 -1.05 -20.10 12.43
C PRO A 45 -2.07 -19.02 12.02
N LEU A 46 -3.29 -19.11 12.57
CA LEU A 46 -4.35 -18.11 12.31
C LEU A 46 -3.90 -16.67 12.64
N GLY A 47 -3.06 -16.51 13.67
CA GLY A 47 -2.49 -15.21 14.04
C GLY A 47 -1.68 -14.56 12.92
N VAL A 48 -0.93 -15.33 12.13
CA VAL A 48 -0.15 -14.82 10.99
C VAL A 48 -1.08 -14.33 9.88
N LYS A 49 -2.10 -15.13 9.54
CA LYS A 49 -3.08 -14.79 8.48
C LYS A 49 -3.87 -13.54 8.84
N ARG A 50 -4.30 -13.41 10.11
CA ARG A 50 -4.98 -12.22 10.62
C ARG A 50 -4.05 -11.01 10.68
N GLY A 51 -2.85 -11.19 11.22
CA GLY A 51 -1.85 -10.12 11.36
C GLY A 51 -1.42 -9.55 10.01
N LEU A 52 -1.37 -10.37 8.97
CA LEU A 52 -1.16 -9.92 7.60
C LEU A 52 -2.24 -8.93 7.16
N MET A 53 -3.53 -9.30 7.28
CA MET A 53 -4.63 -8.43 6.87
C MET A 53 -4.68 -7.14 7.69
N ILE A 54 -4.51 -7.25 9.01
CA ILE A 54 -4.43 -6.09 9.90
C ILE A 54 -3.29 -5.17 9.46
N GLY A 55 -2.09 -5.72 9.24
CA GLY A 55 -0.94 -4.93 8.84
C GLY A 55 -1.08 -4.26 7.48
N LEU A 56 -1.79 -4.87 6.52
CA LEU A 56 -2.08 -4.24 5.23
C LEU A 56 -3.02 -3.04 5.38
N VAL A 57 -4.10 -3.20 6.15
CA VAL A 57 -5.08 -2.13 6.40
C VAL A 57 -4.46 -1.00 7.22
N ASP A 58 -3.73 -1.35 8.29
CA ASP A 58 -3.07 -0.41 9.18
C ASP A 58 -2.05 0.47 8.44
N ARG A 59 -1.22 -0.15 7.59
CA ARG A 59 -0.29 0.59 6.73
C ARG A 59 -1.02 1.51 5.76
N ALA A 60 -2.09 1.05 5.12
CA ALA A 60 -2.87 1.90 4.22
C ALA A 60 -3.42 3.12 4.98
N TYR A 61 -4.02 2.89 6.15
CA TYR A 61 -4.62 3.92 7.00
C TYR A 61 -3.60 4.95 7.50
N HIS A 62 -2.43 4.51 7.95
CA HIS A 62 -1.41 5.41 8.52
C HIS A 62 -0.49 6.06 7.49
N MET A 63 -0.27 5.44 6.33
CA MET A 63 0.69 5.95 5.33
C MET A 63 0.04 6.76 4.22
N CYS A 64 -1.28 6.67 4.02
CA CYS A 64 -1.99 7.36 2.95
C CYS A 64 -2.85 8.50 3.47
N ASP A 65 -3.07 9.51 2.63
CA ASP A 65 -3.95 10.60 3.00
C ASP A 65 -5.42 10.13 2.94
N PRO A 66 -6.30 10.60 3.85
CA PRO A 66 -7.69 10.16 3.96
C PRO A 66 -8.46 10.25 2.64
N GLN A 67 -8.19 11.27 1.83
CA GLN A 67 -8.80 11.48 0.51
C GLN A 67 -8.56 10.33 -0.50
N PHE A 68 -7.61 9.43 -0.23
CA PHE A 68 -7.29 8.28 -1.07
C PHE A 68 -7.68 6.93 -0.45
N LEU A 69 -8.24 6.92 0.76
CA LEU A 69 -8.62 5.70 1.47
C LEU A 69 -9.93 5.11 0.93
N ASP A 70 -10.96 5.94 0.75
CA ASP A 70 -12.30 5.52 0.30
C ASP A 70 -12.34 4.94 -1.12
N ARG A 71 -11.28 5.17 -1.91
CA ARG A 71 -11.23 4.79 -3.32
C ARG A 71 -10.63 3.39 -3.55
N LYS A 72 -10.13 2.74 -2.50
CA LYS A 72 -9.19 1.60 -2.59
C LYS A 72 -9.41 0.48 -1.55
N LEU A 73 -10.21 0.71 -0.49
CA LEU A 73 -10.75 -0.33 0.39
C LEU A 73 -12.04 -0.91 -0.23
#